data_AF-A0A964H9I2-F1
#
_entry.id   AF-A0A964H9I2-F1
#
_cell.length_a   1.000
_cell.length_b   1.000
_cell.length_c   1.000
_cell.angle_alpha   90.00
_cell.angle_beta   90.00
_cell.angle_gamma   90.00
#
_symmetry.space_group_name_H-M   'P 1'
#
loop_
_entity.id
_entity.type
_entity.pdbx_description
1 polymer ?
#
loop_
_entity_poly.entity_id
_entity_poly.type
_entity_poly.pdbx_seq_one_letter_code
_entity_poly.pdbx_strand_id
1 'polypeptide(L)'
;MSAPTLVVMAAGIGSRYGGLKQVDPVGPSGEILIEYSLYDAVRAGFGRVVFVITRQIEPVFRERIGSKAERAVEVRYAFQELSDVPAGYAVPAGRTKPWGTGHAALAARHEV
;
A
#
# COMPACT_ATOMS: atom_id res chain seq x y z
N MET A 1 -12.74 -8.52 -21.36
CA MET A 1 -12.16 -7.24 -20.88
C MET A 1 -11.18 -7.56 -19.77
N SER A 2 -10.04 -6.89 -19.69
CA SER A 2 -9.12 -7.02 -18.57
C SER A 2 -9.73 -6.36 -17.33
N ALA A 3 -9.74 -7.06 -16.19
CA ALA A 3 -10.20 -6.48 -14.93
C ALA A 3 -9.27 -5.33 -14.49
N PRO A 4 -9.81 -4.23 -13.91
CA PRO A 4 -8.98 -3.13 -13.44
C PRO A 4 -8.14 -3.50 -12.21
N THR A 5 -7.08 -2.72 -11.97
CA THR A 5 -6.19 -2.83 -10.81
C THR A 5 -6.46 -1.70 -9.82
N LEU A 6 -6.62 -2.02 -8.53
CA LEU A 6 -6.74 -1.04 -7.45
C LEU A 6 -5.37 -0.78 -6.85
N VAL A 7 -4.88 0.46 -6.90
CA VAL A 7 -3.64 0.86 -6.22
C VAL A 7 -3.99 1.50 -4.89
N VAL A 8 -3.53 0.88 -3.79
CA VAL A 8 -3.75 1.39 -2.43
C VAL A 8 -2.45 2.00 -1.91
N MET A 9 -2.49 3.32 -1.67
CA MET A 9 -1.35 4.06 -1.13
C MET A 9 -1.28 3.89 0.40
N ALA A 10 -0.45 2.96 0.86
CA ALA A 10 -0.29 2.57 2.27
C ALA A 10 1.12 2.80 2.84
N ALA A 11 1.99 3.55 2.14
CA ALA A 11 3.37 3.81 2.55
C ALA A 11 3.52 4.77 3.74
N GLY A 12 2.44 5.40 4.19
CA GLY A 12 2.46 6.35 5.30
C GLY A 12 2.51 5.67 6.67
N ILE A 13 3.60 5.87 7.41
CA ILE A 13 3.65 5.54 8.84
C ILE A 13 2.96 6.64 9.63
N GLY A 14 1.97 6.28 10.45
CA GLY A 14 1.34 7.20 11.36
C GLY A 14 2.22 7.51 12.56
N SER A 15 3.23 8.37 12.40
CA SER A 15 4.12 8.74 13.53
C SER A 15 3.36 9.31 14.74
N ARG A 16 2.20 9.93 14.52
CA ARG A 16 1.29 10.41 15.59
C ARG A 16 0.51 9.30 16.31
N TYR A 17 0.47 8.09 15.75
CA TYR A 17 -0.32 6.94 16.23
C TYR A 17 0.58 5.79 16.70
N GLY A 18 1.90 5.97 16.72
CA GLY A 18 2.85 4.95 17.18
C GLY A 18 2.91 3.67 16.33
N GLY A 19 2.30 3.66 15.13
CA GLY A 19 2.19 2.45 14.32
C GLY A 19 1.45 2.63 12.98
N LEU A 20 0.94 1.53 12.45
CA LEU A 20 0.12 1.49 11.23
C LEU A 20 -1.24 2.16 11.48
N LYS A 21 -1.44 3.37 10.98
CA LYS A 21 -2.73 4.09 10.99
C LYS A 21 -3.91 3.33 10.39
N GLN A 22 -3.64 2.28 9.61
CA GLN A 22 -4.63 1.57 8.82
C GLN A 22 -5.16 0.30 9.50
N VAL A 23 -4.75 0.00 10.73
CA VAL A 23 -5.17 -1.23 11.44
C VAL A 23 -6.13 -0.96 12.59
N ASP A 24 -6.56 0.29 12.77
CA ASP A 24 -7.57 0.63 13.78
C ASP A 24 -8.94 0.11 13.31
N PRO A 25 -9.65 -0.68 14.15
CA PRO A 25 -10.96 -1.20 13.81
C PRO A 25 -11.98 -0.05 13.73
N VAL A 26 -12.82 -0.10 12.71
CA VAL A 26 -13.92 0.83 12.46
C VAL A 26 -15.27 0.13 12.30
N GLY A 27 -15.25 -1.16 11.98
CA GLY A 27 -16.45 -1.98 11.79
C GLY A 27 -16.96 -2.65 13.08
N PRO A 28 -18.23 -3.12 13.07
CA PRO A 28 -18.87 -3.72 14.24
C PRO A 28 -18.21 -5.01 14.72
N SER A 29 -17.43 -5.69 13.86
CA SER A 29 -16.71 -6.93 14.20
C SER A 29 -15.19 -6.73 14.19
N GLY A 30 -14.74 -5.48 14.25
CA GLY A 30 -13.32 -5.13 14.26
C GLY A 30 -12.69 -5.01 12.87
N GLU A 31 -13.51 -4.88 11.82
CA GLU A 31 -13.03 -4.64 10.47
C GLU A 31 -12.31 -3.29 10.38
N ILE A 32 -11.27 -3.24 9.57
CA ILE A 32 -10.48 -2.02 9.33
C ILE A 32 -10.89 -1.38 8.01
N LEU A 33 -10.66 -0.08 7.84
CA LEU A 33 -11.14 0.68 6.67
C LEU A 33 -10.69 0.09 5.32
N ILE A 34 -9.48 -0.47 5.28
CA ILE A 34 -8.93 -1.07 4.05
C ILE A 34 -9.69 -2.35 3.66
N GLU A 35 -10.23 -3.12 4.61
CA GLU A 35 -11.01 -4.33 4.33
C GLU A 35 -12.32 -3.99 3.60
N TYR A 36 -13.01 -2.92 4.00
CA TYR A 36 -14.19 -2.42 3.29
C TYR A 36 -13.85 -1.99 1.85
N SER A 37 -12.74 -1.26 1.69
CA SER A 37 -12.30 -0.80 0.35
C SER A 37 -11.99 -1.98 -0.59
N LEU A 38 -11.35 -3.03 -0.06
CA LEU A 38 -11.06 -4.26 -0.81
C LEU A 38 -12.34 -5.01 -1.16
N TYR A 39 -13.26 -5.14 -0.20
CA TYR A 39 -14.55 -5.80 -0.41
C TYR A 39 -15.35 -5.15 -1.54
N ASP A 40 -15.46 -3.82 -1.53
CA ASP A 40 -16.17 -3.07 -2.57
C ASP A 40 -15.46 -3.16 -3.93
N ALA A 41 -14.12 -3.11 -3.96
CA ALA A 41 -13.37 -3.24 -5.20
C ALA A 41 -13.55 -4.61 -5.85
N VAL A 42 -13.51 -5.70 -5.09
CA VAL A 42 -13.75 -7.05 -5.61
C VAL A 42 -15.16 -7.16 -6.18
N ARG A 43 -16.17 -6.63 -5.48
CA ARG A 43 -17.56 -6.60 -5.96
C ARG A 43 -17.76 -5.73 -7.21
N ALA A 44 -16.96 -4.69 -7.36
CA ALA A 44 -16.94 -3.84 -8.56
C ALA A 44 -16.18 -4.45 -9.74
N GLY A 45 -15.58 -5.63 -9.57
CA GLY A 45 -14.90 -6.38 -10.63
C GLY A 45 -13.40 -6.09 -10.78
N PHE A 46 -12.75 -5.50 -9.77
CA PHE A 46 -11.29 -5.37 -9.76
C PHE A 46 -10.63 -6.75 -9.61
N GLY A 47 -9.64 -7.03 -10.46
CA GLY A 47 -8.96 -8.34 -10.50
C GLY A 47 -7.66 -8.39 -9.71
N ARG A 48 -7.07 -7.22 -9.42
CA ARG A 48 -5.79 -7.07 -8.72
C ARG A 48 -5.81 -5.88 -7.77
N VAL A 49 -5.09 -6.01 -6.66
CA VAL A 49 -4.76 -4.94 -5.75
C VAL A 49 -3.24 -4.80 -5.64
N VAL A 50 -2.73 -3.58 -5.75
CA VAL A 50 -1.32 -3.23 -5.51
C VAL A 50 -1.24 -2.38 -4.25
N PHE A 51 -0.59 -2.89 -3.20
CA PHE A 51 -0.30 -2.10 -2.00
C PHE A 51 1.05 -1.38 -2.17
N VAL A 52 1.04 -0.06 -2.21
CA VAL A 52 2.26 0.75 -2.14
C VAL A 52 2.62 0.95 -0.68
N ILE A 53 3.69 0.33 -0.20
CA ILE A 53 4.12 0.35 1.20
C ILE A 53 5.61 0.75 1.32
N THR A 54 6.12 0.84 2.55
CA THR A 54 7.57 0.88 2.81
C THR A 54 8.04 -0.46 3.32
N ARG A 55 9.32 -0.78 3.10
CA ARG A 55 9.95 -2.03 3.60
C ARG A 55 9.80 -2.19 5.12
N GLN A 56 9.82 -1.08 5.85
CA GLN A 56 9.69 -1.07 7.30
C GLN A 56 8.36 -1.66 7.80
N ILE A 57 7.26 -1.45 7.07
CA ILE A 57 5.92 -1.88 7.49
C ILE A 57 5.48 -3.19 6.83
N GLU A 58 6.25 -3.71 5.87
CA GLU A 58 5.89 -4.89 5.09
C GLU A 58 5.50 -6.10 5.93
N PRO A 59 6.27 -6.52 6.96
CA PRO A 59 5.94 -7.72 7.72
C PRO A 59 4.58 -7.62 8.41
N VAL A 60 4.34 -6.52 9.12
CA VAL A 60 3.09 -6.28 9.87
C VAL A 60 1.91 -6.08 8.92
N PHE A 61 2.14 -5.44 7.77
CA PHE A 61 1.10 -5.21 6.76
C PHE A 61 0.65 -6.53 6.13
N ARG A 62 1.59 -7.41 5.76
CA ARG A 62 1.30 -8.73 5.21
C ARG A 62 0.53 -9.60 6.20
N GLU A 63 0.94 -9.59 7.47
CA GLU A 63 0.27 -10.34 8.53
C GLU A 63 -1.18 -9.89 8.71
N ARG A 64 -1.42 -8.59 8.88
CA ARG A 64 -2.73 -8.05 9.26
C ARG A 64 -3.71 -7.86 8.11
N ILE A 65 -3.21 -7.49 6.92
CA ILE A 65 -4.03 -7.09 5.76
C ILE A 65 -3.82 -8.05 4.60
N GLY A 66 -2.55 -8.29 4.24
CA GLY A 66 -2.17 -9.09 3.07
C GLY A 66 -2.78 -10.50 3.08
N SER A 67 -2.63 -11.20 4.20
CA SER A 67 -3.09 -12.59 4.37
C SER A 67 -4.61 -12.79 4.16
N LYS A 68 -5.41 -11.76 4.44
CA LYS A 68 -6.87 -11.76 4.20
C LYS A 68 -7.19 -11.37 2.75
N ALA A 69 -6.54 -10.32 2.24
CA ALA A 69 -6.74 -9.82 0.89
C ALA A 69 -6.39 -10.87 -0.18
N GLU A 70 -5.29 -11.60 0.02
CA GLU A 70 -4.79 -12.66 -0.87
C GLU A 70 -5.77 -13.83 -1.04
N ARG A 71 -6.74 -13.99 -0.14
CA ARG A 71 -7.81 -15.00 -0.28
C ARG A 71 -8.93 -14.58 -1.22
N ALA A 72 -9.03 -13.29 -1.54
CA ALA A 72 -10.14 -12.71 -2.28
C ALA A 72 -9.74 -12.16 -3.65
N VAL A 73 -8.50 -11.69 -3.82
CA VAL A 73 -8.04 -11.01 -5.04
C VAL A 73 -6.53 -11.20 -5.24
N GLU A 74 -6.04 -11.06 -6.47
CA GLU A 74 -4.59 -11.03 -6.72
C GLU A 74 -3.97 -9.83 -5.98
N VAL A 75 -2.96 -10.08 -5.14
CA VAL A 75 -2.27 -9.03 -4.41
C VAL A 75 -0.82 -8.89 -4.89
N ARG A 76 -0.41 -7.64 -5.12
CA ARG A 76 0.96 -7.23 -5.40
C ARG A 76 1.41 -6.15 -4.43
N TYR A 77 2.72 -5.99 -4.31
CA TYR A 77 3.31 -5.02 -3.40
C TYR A 77 4.33 -4.18 -4.16
N ALA A 78 4.20 -2.86 -4.02
CA ALA A 78 5.14 -1.89 -4.53
C ALA A 78 5.80 -1.17 -3.36
N PHE A 79 7.06 -0.77 -3.52
CA PHE A 79 7.84 -0.20 -2.43
C PHE A 79 8.23 1.24 -2.74
N GLN A 80 7.77 2.16 -1.90
CA GLN A 80 8.23 3.54 -1.95
C GLN A 80 9.59 3.65 -1.25
N GLU A 81 10.67 3.51 -2.03
CA GLU A 81 12.05 3.63 -1.53
C GLU A 81 12.63 5.01 -1.82
N LEU A 82 13.46 5.54 -0.92
CA LEU A 82 14.10 6.85 -1.14
C LEU A 82 15.09 6.81 -2.31
N SER A 83 15.70 5.65 -2.53
CA SER A 83 16.64 5.36 -3.61
C SER A 83 15.99 5.21 -4.99
N ASP A 84 14.66 5.13 -5.06
CA ASP A 84 13.92 4.99 -6.33
C ASP A 84 13.81 6.32 -7.07
N VAL A 85 14.96 6.89 -7.42
CA VAL A 85 15.07 8.15 -8.15
C VAL A 85 15.54 7.91 -9.59
N PRO A 86 15.19 8.79 -10.55
CA PRO A 86 15.63 8.66 -11.93
C PRO A 86 17.16 8.58 -12.07
N ALA A 87 17.63 7.90 -13.12
CA ALA A 87 19.05 7.82 -13.42
C ALA A 87 19.69 9.21 -13.50
N GLY A 88 20.88 9.36 -12.91
CA GLY A 88 21.60 10.63 -12.82
C GLY A 88 21.27 11.47 -11.57
N TYR A 89 20.27 11.08 -10.79
CA TYR A 89 19.97 11.69 -9.49
C TYR A 89 20.45 10.81 -8.34
N ALA A 90 20.72 11.45 -7.19
CA ALA A 90 21.07 10.79 -5.94
C ALA A 90 20.19 11.30 -4.82
N VAL A 91 20.01 10.48 -3.79
CA VAL A 91 19.29 10.87 -2.58
C VAL A 91 20.09 11.97 -1.86
N PRO A 92 19.50 13.15 -1.59
CA PRO A 92 20.18 14.18 -0.83
C PRO A 92 20.61 13.68 0.56
N ALA A 93 21.81 14.06 1.00
CA ALA A 93 22.31 13.69 2.31
C ALA A 93 21.31 14.09 3.42
N GLY A 94 21.04 13.16 4.34
CA GLY A 94 20.13 13.38 5.47
C GLY A 94 18.64 13.31 5.13
N ARG A 95 18.24 13.00 3.88
CA ARG A 95 16.83 12.79 3.55
C ARG A 95 16.30 11.54 4.25
N THR A 96 15.29 11.73 5.09
CA THR A 96 14.55 10.63 5.76
C THR A 96 13.06 10.63 5.41
N LYS A 97 12.52 11.78 4.98
CA LYS A 97 11.11 11.92 4.60
C LYS A 97 10.85 11.33 3.20
N PRO A 98 9.73 10.61 2.98
CA PRO A 98 9.34 10.15 1.65
C PRO A 98 9.23 11.28 0.61
N TRP A 99 9.26 10.92 -0.66
CA TRP A 99 9.16 11.85 -1.79
C TRP A 99 7.73 12.40 -2.01
N GLY A 100 6.70 11.75 -1.48
CA GLY A 100 5.30 12.19 -1.55
C GLY A 100 4.40 11.20 -2.32
N THR A 101 3.12 11.56 -2.48
CA THR A 101 2.09 10.69 -3.09
C THR A 101 2.32 10.47 -4.58
N GLY A 102 2.81 11.46 -5.33
CA GLY A 102 3.15 11.28 -6.74
C GLY A 102 4.24 10.22 -6.94
N HIS A 103 5.26 10.23 -6.10
CA HIS A 103 6.29 9.18 -6.10
C HIS A 103 5.74 7.83 -5.62
N ALA A 104 4.78 7.82 -4.68
CA ALA A 104 4.13 6.57 -4.26
C ALA A 104 3.38 5.93 -5.43
N ALA A 105 2.67 6.72 -6.24
CA ALA A 105 2.05 6.22 -7.46
C ALA A 105 3.08 5.69 -8.47
N LEU A 106 4.20 6.42 -8.66
CA LEU A 106 5.29 5.97 -9.53
C LEU A 106 5.95 4.65 -9.07
N ALA A 107 6.01 4.40 -7.77
CA ALA A 107 6.55 3.15 -7.23
C ALA A 107 5.76 1.91 -7.69
N ALA A 108 4.48 2.07 -8.05
CA ALA A 108 3.62 0.98 -8.54
C ALA A 108 3.82 0.62 -10.02
N ARG A 109 4.66 1.36 -10.77
CA ARG A 109 4.81 1.28 -12.24
C ARG A 109 5.11 -0.11 -12.82
N HIS A 110 5.61 -1.05 -12.00
CA HIS A 110 5.96 -2.41 -12.43
C HIS A 110 4.94 -3.47 -12.00
N GLU A 111 3.93 -3.08 -11.22
CA GLU A 111 2.95 -3.99 -10.61
C GLU A 111 1.52 -3.82 -11.16
N VAL A 112 1.29 -2.76 -11.95
CA VAL A 112 -0.02 -2.37 -12.50
C VAL A 112 -0.30 -2.99 -13.87
#